data_AF-A0A7V3CUN2-F1
#
_entry.id   AF-A0A7V3CUN2-F1
#
_cell.length_a   1.000
_cell.length_b   1.000
_cell.length_c   1.000
_cell.angle_alpha   90.00
_cell.angle_beta   90.00
_cell.angle_gamma   90.00
#
_symmetry.space_group_name_H-M   'P 1'
#
loop_
_entity.id
_entity.type
_entity.pdbx_description
1 polymer ?
#
loop_
_entity_poly.entity_id
_entity_poly.type
_entity_poly.pdbx_seq_one_letter_code
_entity_poly.pdbx_strand_id
1 'polypeptide(L)'
;MYNLFFYLYLSFSGLAAIISISMWLDYFRKIDVFEPEKIKNLVLAMLIGCITPFLSIYLYRLIHLAGYDLNGEFYNDLFYTIFAIGANEELSKIVGVLIVFRVFKNKINEPIDYLVYAGVTALGFSIIENFKYFN
;
A
#
# COMPACT_ATOMS: atom_id res chain seq x y z
N MET A 1 -20.32 -20.63 -16.69
CA MET A 1 -20.77 -19.47 -17.48
C MET A 1 -21.03 -18.34 -16.49
N TYR A 2 -20.18 -17.31 -16.46
CA TYR A 2 -20.38 -16.19 -15.52
C TYR A 2 -21.67 -15.43 -15.88
N ASN A 3 -22.52 -15.18 -14.89
CA ASN A 3 -23.79 -14.47 -15.08
C ASN A 3 -23.53 -12.95 -15.19
N LEU A 4 -24.42 -12.18 -15.81
CA LEU A 4 -24.36 -10.73 -15.93
C LEU A 4 -24.06 -10.03 -14.59
N PHE A 5 -24.62 -10.54 -13.50
CA PHE A 5 -24.36 -10.07 -12.14
C PHE A 5 -22.87 -10.08 -11.75
N PHE A 6 -22.10 -11.07 -12.20
CA PHE A 6 -20.68 -11.16 -11.91
C PHE A 6 -19.89 -10.03 -12.60
N TYR A 7 -20.17 -9.75 -13.87
CA TYR A 7 -19.52 -8.65 -14.59
C TYR A 7 -19.89 -7.28 -14.02
N LEU A 8 -21.16 -7.11 -13.60
CA LEU A 8 -21.60 -5.90 -12.92
C LEU A 8 -20.84 -5.69 -11.61
N TYR A 9 -20.74 -6.72 -10.76
CA TYR A 9 -19.99 -6.66 -9.50
C TYR A 9 -18.52 -6.25 -9.72
N LEU A 10 -17.84 -6.88 -10.69
CA LEU A 10 -16.46 -6.56 -11.01
C LEU A 10 -16.31 -5.11 -11.51
N SER A 11 -17.25 -4.65 -12.34
CA SER A 11 -17.23 -3.28 -12.87
C SER A 11 -17.43 -2.24 -11.77
N PHE A 12 -18.39 -2.46 -10.86
CA PHE A 12 -18.63 -1.57 -9.71
C PHE A 12 -17.41 -1.52 -8.78
N SER A 13 -16.82 -2.67 -8.46
CA SER A 13 -15.65 -2.77 -7.58
C SER A 13 -14.43 -2.07 -8.21
N GLY A 14 -14.20 -2.28 -9.51
CA GLY A 14 -13.14 -1.61 -10.24
C GLY A 14 -13.31 -0.09 -10.29
N LEU A 15 -14.53 0.40 -10.54
CA LEU A 15 -14.84 1.83 -10.51
C LEU A 15 -14.62 2.44 -9.12
N ALA A 16 -15.09 1.77 -8.07
CA ALA A 16 -14.89 2.21 -6.70
C ALA A 16 -13.40 2.32 -6.34
N ALA A 17 -12.58 1.34 -6.75
CA ALA A 17 -11.14 1.36 -6.55
C ALA A 17 -10.47 2.54 -7.30
N ILE A 18 -10.81 2.74 -8.57
CA ILE A 18 -10.27 3.85 -9.39
C ILE A 18 -10.63 5.20 -8.77
N ILE A 19 -11.88 5.38 -8.34
CA ILE A 19 -12.34 6.61 -7.69
C ILE A 19 -11.56 6.85 -6.40
N SER A 20 -11.45 5.84 -5.54
CA SER A 20 -10.73 5.94 -4.27
C SER A 20 -9.26 6.34 -4.47
N ILE A 21 -8.54 5.63 -5.36
CA ILE A 21 -7.13 5.93 -5.67
C ILE A 21 -6.99 7.33 -6.25
N SER A 22 -7.88 7.73 -7.17
CA SER A 22 -7.85 9.05 -7.79
C SER A 22 -8.09 10.17 -6.77
N MET A 23 -9.02 9.97 -5.83
CA MET A 23 -9.30 10.92 -4.76
C MET A 23 -8.09 11.11 -3.85
N TRP A 24 -7.45 10.02 -3.40
CA TRP A 24 -6.27 10.09 -2.54
C TRP A 24 -5.06 10.68 -3.24
N LEU A 25 -4.82 10.31 -4.50
CA LEU A 25 -3.72 10.86 -5.29
C LEU A 25 -3.90 12.37 -5.52
N ASP A 26 -5.14 12.81 -5.79
CA ASP A 26 -5.46 14.23 -5.93
C ASP A 26 -5.34 15.00 -4.60
N TYR A 27 -5.74 14.38 -3.48
CA TYR A 27 -5.54 14.94 -2.15
C TYR A 27 -4.05 15.18 -1.86
N PHE A 28 -3.20 14.17 -2.02
CA PHE A 28 -1.77 14.30 -1.79
C PHE A 28 -1.08 15.28 -2.75
N ARG A 29 -1.58 15.40 -3.99
CA ARG A 29 -1.08 16.43 -4.92
C ARG A 29 -1.42 17.85 -4.47
N LYS A 30 -2.55 18.04 -3.80
CA LYS A 30 -3.08 19.36 -3.41
C LYS A 30 -2.72 19.79 -1.99
N ILE A 31 -2.18 18.88 -1.18
CA ILE A 31 -1.83 19.19 0.22
C ILE A 31 -0.66 20.17 0.30
N ASP A 32 0.28 20.07 -0.64
CA ASP A 32 1.26 21.12 -0.88
C ASP A 32 0.62 22.20 -1.74
N VAL A 33 0.36 23.34 -1.11
CA VAL A 33 -0.29 24.50 -1.71
C VAL A 33 0.71 25.37 -2.47
N PHE A 34 1.99 25.33 -2.10
CA PHE A 34 3.00 26.27 -2.58
C PHE A 34 3.82 25.70 -3.75
N GLU A 35 4.24 24.43 -3.67
CA GLU A 35 5.03 23.78 -4.72
C GLU A 35 4.48 22.38 -5.14
N PRO A 36 3.23 22.30 -5.66
CA PRO A 36 2.57 21.01 -5.90
C PRO A 36 3.43 20.01 -6.70
N GLU A 37 3.57 18.81 -6.15
CA GLU A 37 4.35 17.76 -6.77
C GLU A 37 3.81 17.32 -8.14
N LYS A 38 4.72 17.01 -9.06
CA LYS A 38 4.33 16.61 -10.41
C LYS A 38 3.63 15.26 -10.35
N ILE A 39 2.43 15.17 -10.92
CA ILE A 39 1.62 13.93 -10.94
C ILE A 39 2.41 12.71 -11.44
N LYS A 40 3.34 12.90 -12.39
CA LYS A 40 4.21 11.82 -12.89
C LYS A 40 5.11 11.24 -11.79
N ASN A 41 5.64 12.07 -10.89
CA ASN A 41 6.47 11.64 -9.77
C ASN A 41 5.62 10.85 -8.77
N LEU A 42 4.43 11.37 -8.45
CA LEU A 42 3.49 10.71 -7.52
C LEU A 42 3.05 9.35 -8.04
N VAL A 43 2.66 9.24 -9.32
CA VAL A 43 2.31 7.96 -9.94
C VAL A 43 3.48 6.98 -9.89
N LEU A 44 4.71 7.44 -10.17
CA LEU A 44 5.88 6.57 -10.10
C LEU A 44 6.21 6.12 -8.67
N ALA A 45 6.04 7.00 -7.66
CA ALA A 45 6.16 6.63 -6.26
C ALA A 45 5.11 5.60 -5.83
N MET A 46 3.86 5.77 -6.28
CA MET A 46 2.78 4.81 -6.07
C MET A 46 3.12 3.45 -6.68
N LEU A 47 3.65 3.42 -7.91
CA LEU A 47 4.08 2.17 -8.57
C LEU A 47 5.21 1.47 -7.82
N ILE A 48 6.15 2.19 -7.22
CA ILE A 48 7.16 1.61 -6.33
C ILE A 48 6.49 0.99 -5.11
N GLY A 49 5.51 1.68 -4.52
CA GLY A 49 4.68 1.17 -3.43
C GLY A 49 3.96 -0.14 -3.76
N CYS A 50 3.49 -0.33 -5.00
CA CYS A 50 2.86 -1.59 -5.42
C CYS A 50 3.81 -2.80 -5.35
N ILE A 51 5.13 -2.59 -5.31
CA ILE A 51 6.10 -3.70 -5.29
C ILE A 51 6.36 -4.17 -3.85
N THR A 52 6.14 -3.34 -2.85
CA THR A 52 6.54 -3.66 -1.47
C THR A 52 5.63 -4.65 -0.72
N PRO A 53 4.34 -4.83 -1.05
CA PRO A 53 3.52 -5.93 -0.53
C PRO A 53 4.11 -7.32 -0.77
N PHE A 54 4.88 -7.52 -1.86
CA PHE A 54 5.53 -8.80 -2.14
C PHE A 54 6.60 -9.15 -1.09
N LEU A 55 7.22 -8.15 -0.46
CA LEU A 55 8.10 -8.36 0.69
C LEU A 55 7.31 -8.89 1.89
N SER A 56 6.18 -8.26 2.21
CA SER A 56 5.30 -8.70 3.30
C SER A 56 4.81 -10.14 3.07
N ILE A 57 4.40 -10.47 1.84
CA ILE A 57 4.00 -11.84 1.45
C ILE A 57 5.13 -12.84 1.65
N TYR A 58 6.35 -12.48 1.28
CA TYR A 58 7.51 -13.35 1.49
C TYR A 58 7.78 -13.57 2.97
N LEU A 59 7.71 -12.52 3.80
CA LEU A 59 7.89 -12.59 5.24
C LEU A 59 6.79 -13.42 5.92
N TYR A 60 5.53 -13.27 5.52
CA TYR A 60 4.43 -14.14 5.96
C TYR A 60 4.76 -15.62 5.76
N ARG A 61 5.30 -15.99 4.60
CA ARG A 61 5.69 -17.38 4.31
C ARG A 61 6.78 -17.86 5.26
N LEU A 62 7.76 -17.02 5.59
CA LEU A 62 8.82 -17.40 6.53
C LEU A 62 8.28 -17.59 7.95
N ILE A 63 7.37 -16.72 8.39
CA ILE A 63 6.72 -16.80 9.71
C ILE A 63 5.91 -18.09 9.83
N HIS A 64 5.12 -18.39 8.80
CA HIS A 64 4.36 -19.65 8.71
C HIS A 64 5.28 -20.88 8.76
N LEU A 65 6.39 -20.88 8.02
CA LEU A 65 7.37 -21.97 8.04
C LEU A 65 8.07 -22.12 9.40
N ALA A 66 8.13 -21.07 10.21
CA ALA A 66 8.63 -21.11 11.58
C ALA A 66 7.60 -21.69 12.57
N GLY A 67 6.41 -22.07 12.10
CA GLY A 67 5.33 -22.63 12.92
C GLY A 67 4.57 -21.59 13.73
N TYR A 68 4.65 -20.31 13.33
CA TYR A 68 3.90 -19.24 13.97
C TYR A 68 2.70 -18.87 13.11
N ASP A 69 1.50 -19.20 13.60
CA ASP A 69 0.22 -18.98 12.94
C ASP A 69 -0.85 -18.65 13.97
N LEU A 70 -2.00 -18.17 13.49
CA LEU A 70 -3.21 -18.06 14.30
C LEU A 70 -3.65 -19.45 14.77
N ASN A 71 -3.96 -19.57 16.07
CA ASN A 71 -4.36 -20.84 16.67
C ASN A 71 -5.58 -20.73 17.59
N GLY A 72 -6.17 -19.53 17.72
CA GLY A 72 -7.36 -19.28 18.53
C GLY A 72 -7.07 -18.92 19.99
N GLU A 73 -5.83 -19.06 20.46
CA GLU A 73 -5.43 -18.62 21.80
C GLU A 73 -5.20 -17.12 21.84
N PHE A 74 -5.81 -16.44 22.82
CA PHE A 74 -5.82 -14.97 22.88
C PHE A 74 -4.43 -14.33 22.77
N TYR A 75 -3.46 -14.81 23.56
CA TYR A 75 -2.13 -14.21 23.56
C TYR A 75 -1.37 -14.51 22.27
N ASN A 76 -1.48 -15.74 21.75
CA ASN A 76 -0.83 -16.11 20.50
C ASN A 76 -1.32 -15.22 19.36
N ASP A 77 -2.64 -15.12 19.21
CA ASP A 77 -3.27 -14.39 18.13
C ASP A 77 -3.06 -12.89 18.27
N LEU A 78 -3.05 -12.34 19.49
CA LEU A 78 -2.69 -10.95 19.75
C LEU A 78 -1.27 -10.63 19.26
N PHE A 79 -0.29 -11.46 19.64
CA PHE A 79 1.10 -11.28 19.21
C PHE A 79 1.24 -11.48 17.69
N TYR A 80 0.50 -12.43 17.11
CA TYR A 80 0.55 -12.72 15.69
C TYR A 80 0.02 -11.53 14.89
N THR A 81 -1.15 -10.99 15.27
CA THR A 81 -1.73 -9.83 14.59
C THR A 81 -0.86 -8.58 14.74
N ILE A 82 -0.23 -8.35 15.89
CA ILE A 82 0.66 -7.19 16.06
C ILE A 82 1.92 -7.32 15.22
N PHE A 83 2.63 -8.45 15.35
CA PHE A 83 3.99 -8.57 14.80
C PHE A 83 4.03 -9.24 13.44
N ALA A 84 3.34 -10.36 13.27
CA ALA A 84 3.36 -11.09 12.00
C ALA A 84 2.52 -10.39 10.92
N ILE A 85 1.40 -9.77 11.30
CA ILE A 85 0.55 -9.01 10.38
C ILE A 85 0.97 -7.54 10.35
N GLY A 86 0.68 -6.79 11.41
CA GLY A 86 0.82 -5.33 11.43
C GLY A 86 2.26 -4.85 11.20
N ALA A 87 3.20 -5.28 12.04
CA ALA A 87 4.58 -4.82 11.95
C ALA A 87 5.24 -5.25 10.61
N ASN A 88 4.97 -6.47 10.14
CA ASN A 88 5.44 -6.95 8.83
C ASN A 88 5.00 -6.04 7.68
N GLU A 89 3.72 -5.69 7.64
CA GLU A 89 3.16 -4.83 6.59
C GLU A 89 3.70 -3.40 6.69
N GLU A 90 3.75 -2.82 7.88
CA GLU A 90 4.30 -1.47 8.08
C GLU A 90 5.80 -1.40 7.74
N LEU A 91 6.60 -2.40 8.13
CA LEU A 91 8.01 -2.47 7.75
C LEU A 91 8.17 -2.56 6.22
N SER A 92 7.32 -3.35 5.55
CA SER A 92 7.33 -3.46 4.10
C SER A 92 6.96 -2.13 3.42
N LYS A 93 5.97 -1.39 3.95
CA LYS A 93 5.65 -0.03 3.49
C LYS A 93 6.83 0.92 3.68
N ILE A 94 7.48 0.90 4.85
CA ILE A 94 8.65 1.74 5.14
C ILE A 94 9.78 1.48 4.16
N VAL A 95 10.06 0.21 3.80
CA VAL A 95 11.06 -0.11 2.76
C VAL A 95 10.72 0.59 1.44
N GLY A 96 9.45 0.56 1.03
CA GLY A 96 8.98 1.29 -0.15
C GLY A 96 9.21 2.79 -0.05
N VAL A 97 8.87 3.38 1.08
CA VAL A 97 9.06 4.81 1.35
C VAL A 97 10.54 5.19 1.27
N LEU A 98 11.43 4.39 1.86
CA LEU A 98 12.87 4.62 1.81
C LEU A 98 13.43 4.54 0.38
N ILE A 99 12.94 3.59 -0.43
CA ILE A 99 13.30 3.51 -1.86
C ILE A 99 12.84 4.78 -2.57
N VAL A 100 11.61 5.23 -2.35
CA VAL A 100 11.07 6.46 -2.96
C VAL A 100 11.89 7.67 -2.54
N PHE A 101 12.20 7.85 -1.26
CA PHE A 101 13.06 8.95 -0.81
C PHE A 101 14.43 8.91 -1.47
N ARG A 102 14.99 7.72 -1.69
CA ARG A 102 16.29 7.57 -2.36
C ARG A 102 16.24 7.90 -3.86
N VAL A 103 15.14 7.56 -4.54
CA VAL A 103 14.92 7.81 -5.98
C VAL A 103 14.58 9.27 -6.24
N PHE A 104 13.73 9.87 -5.40
CA PHE A 104 13.21 11.23 -5.53
C PHE A 104 13.91 12.24 -4.62
N LYS A 105 15.08 11.91 -4.08
CA LYS A 105 15.86 12.80 -3.19
C LYS A 105 16.11 14.22 -3.72
N ASN A 106 16.13 14.40 -5.04
CA ASN A 106 16.36 15.70 -5.69
C ASN A 106 15.05 16.45 -6.00
N LYS A 107 13.90 15.86 -5.65
CA LYS A 107 12.55 16.42 -5.81
C LYS A 107 11.96 16.83 -4.48
N ILE A 108 12.21 16.03 -3.46
CA ILE A 108 11.87 16.33 -2.07
C ILE A 108 12.72 17.53 -1.60
N ASN A 109 12.08 18.69 -1.53
CA ASN A 109 12.70 19.96 -1.12
C ASN A 109 11.99 20.59 0.09
N GLU A 110 10.77 20.17 0.41
CA GLU A 110 10.01 20.60 1.57
C GLU A 110 9.69 19.46 2.56
N PRO A 111 9.47 19.76 3.85
CA PRO A 111 9.04 18.74 4.82
C PRO A 111 7.73 18.04 4.44
N ILE A 112 6.82 18.76 3.77
CA ILE A 112 5.53 18.22 3.34
C ILE A 112 5.68 17.14 2.26
N ASP A 113 6.69 17.23 1.40
CA ASP A 113 6.96 16.26 0.34
C ASP A 113 7.22 14.87 0.92
N TYR A 114 7.91 14.78 2.05
CA TYR A 114 8.13 13.50 2.72
C TYR A 114 6.80 12.82 3.09
N LEU A 115 5.81 13.59 3.55
CA LEU A 115 4.48 13.10 3.85
C LEU A 115 3.71 12.71 2.58
N VAL A 116 3.82 13.53 1.52
CA VAL A 116 3.20 13.28 0.21
C VAL A 116 3.74 12.00 -0.41
N TYR A 117 5.06 11.86 -0.55
CA TYR A 117 5.69 10.68 -1.12
C TYR A 117 5.47 9.45 -0.25
N ALA A 118 5.55 9.55 1.09
CA ALA A 118 5.26 8.43 1.97
C ALA A 118 3.81 7.95 1.83
N GLY A 119 2.84 8.88 1.85
CA GLY A 119 1.42 8.59 1.71
C GLY A 119 1.07 7.98 0.36
N VAL A 120 1.61 8.52 -0.74
CA VAL A 120 1.39 7.99 -2.09
C VAL A 120 2.06 6.62 -2.27
N THR A 121 3.20 6.37 -1.63
CA THR A 121 3.83 5.04 -1.61
C THR A 121 2.97 4.03 -0.85
N ALA A 122 2.43 4.41 0.32
CA ALA A 122 1.51 3.57 1.08
C ALA A 122 0.20 3.31 0.33
N LEU A 123 -0.30 4.29 -0.43
CA LEU A 123 -1.44 4.12 -1.33
C LEU A 123 -1.14 3.02 -2.36
N GLY A 124 0.06 3.01 -2.95
CA GLY A 124 0.53 1.94 -3.84
C GLY A 124 0.52 0.56 -3.18
N PHE A 125 1.03 0.45 -1.95
CA PHE A 125 0.99 -0.80 -1.17
C PHE A 125 -0.46 -1.31 -1.04
N SER A 126 -1.39 -0.44 -0.66
CA SER A 126 -2.78 -0.82 -0.42
C SER A 126 -3.51 -1.32 -1.66
N ILE A 127 -3.08 -0.93 -2.88
CA ILE A 127 -3.72 -1.39 -4.13
C ILE A 127 -3.57 -2.90 -4.26
N ILE A 128 -2.35 -3.42 -4.08
CA ILE A 128 -2.05 -4.85 -4.23
C ILE A 128 -2.60 -5.64 -3.06
N GLU A 129 -2.50 -5.10 -1.85
CA GLU A 129 -3.08 -5.69 -0.65
C GLU A 129 -4.60 -5.87 -0.79
N ASN A 130 -5.33 -4.81 -1.15
CA ASN A 130 -6.77 -4.86 -1.36
C ASN A 130 -7.14 -5.82 -2.47
N PHE A 131 -6.41 -5.81 -3.59
CA PHE A 131 -6.66 -6.76 -4.67
C PHE A 131 -6.56 -8.21 -4.20
N LYS A 132 -5.62 -8.52 -3.31
CA LYS A 132 -5.45 -9.85 -2.72
C LYS A 132 -6.60 -10.21 -1.75
N TYR A 133 -7.23 -9.26 -1.08
CA TYR A 133 -8.40 -9.57 -0.24
C TYR A 133 -9.65 -9.92 -1.06
N PHE A 134 -9.76 -9.42 -2.28
CA PHE A 134 -10.92 -9.66 -3.15
C PHE A 134 -10.79 -10.88 -4.09
N ASN A 135 -9.61 -11.50 -4.21
CA ASN A 135 -9.35 -12.67 -5.07
C ASN A 135 -8.80 -13.84 -4.27
#